data_AF-A0A1G6AQK5-F1
#
_entry.id   AF-A0A1G6AQK5-F1
#
_cell.length_a   1.000
_cell.length_b   1.000
_cell.length_c   1.000
_cell.angle_alpha   90.00
_cell.angle_beta   90.00
_cell.angle_gamma   90.00
#
_symmetry.space_group_name_H-M   'P 1'
#
loop_
_entity.id
_entity.type
_entity.pdbx_description
1 polymer ?
#
loop_
_entity_poly.entity_id
_entity_poly.type
_entity_poly.pdbx_seq_one_letter_code
_entity_poly.pdbx_strand_id
1 'polypeptide(L)'
;MARLFDVGVPAISKHLKNIFAEGELDEGVVVAKNANTTQHGAMTGKTQTKEVAYYNLDAIISVGYRVNSQKATKFRQWATTVLGDDMIKGFAMDDGTIKFDNLATRVA
;
A
#
# COMPACT_ATOMS: atom_id res chain seq x y z
N MET A 1 3.75 9.93 -3.67
CA MET A 1 3.31 9.10 -4.81
C MET A 1 3.62 9.69 -6.18
N ALA A 2 3.31 10.96 -6.50
CA ALA A 2 3.58 11.54 -7.82
C ALA A 2 5.02 11.30 -8.32
N ARG A 3 6.02 11.62 -7.49
CA ARG A 3 7.45 11.33 -7.76
C ARG A 3 7.76 9.82 -7.88
N LEU A 4 7.10 8.99 -7.07
CA LEU A 4 7.30 7.53 -7.05
C LEU A 4 6.90 6.92 -8.40
N PHE A 5 5.77 7.34 -8.96
CA PHE A 5 5.25 6.82 -10.22
C PHE A 5 5.55 7.69 -11.44
N ASP A 6 6.33 8.75 -11.30
CA ASP A 6 6.69 9.64 -12.43
C ASP A 6 5.50 10.27 -13.14
N VAL A 7 4.50 10.70 -12.37
CA VAL A 7 3.29 11.34 -12.90
C VAL A 7 2.96 12.61 -12.13
N GLY A 8 2.13 13.47 -12.71
CA GLY A 8 1.65 14.67 -12.06
C GLY A 8 0.77 14.38 -10.83
N VAL A 9 0.81 15.28 -9.84
CA VAL A 9 -0.10 15.26 -8.68
C VAL A 9 -1.59 15.18 -9.06
N PRO A 10 -2.07 15.83 -10.14
CA PRO A 10 -3.46 15.71 -10.56
C PRO A 10 -3.87 14.28 -10.93
N ALA A 11 -2.97 13.50 -11.53
CA ALA A 11 -3.26 12.11 -11.89
C ALA A 11 -3.42 11.24 -10.64
N ILE A 12 -2.52 11.39 -9.66
CA ILE A 12 -2.63 10.70 -8.37
C ILE A 12 -3.93 11.07 -7.66
N SER A 13 -4.27 12.36 -7.62
CA SER A 13 -5.47 12.86 -6.96
C SER A 13 -6.75 12.31 -7.62
N LYS A 14 -6.76 12.22 -8.96
CA LYS A 14 -7.86 11.60 -9.72
C LYS A 14 -8.01 10.12 -9.37
N HIS A 15 -6.92 9.35 -9.32
CA HIS A 15 -7.00 7.92 -8.99
C HIS A 15 -7.51 7.70 -7.57
N LEU A 16 -6.99 8.45 -6.58
CA LEU A 16 -7.46 8.36 -5.19
C LEU A 16 -8.95 8.70 -5.06
N LYS A 17 -9.41 9.77 -5.73
CA LYS A 17 -10.82 10.14 -5.73
C LYS A 17 -11.71 9.00 -6.27
N ASN A 18 -11.29 8.36 -7.35
CA ASN A 18 -12.05 7.24 -7.93
C ASN A 18 -12.03 6.02 -7.02
N ILE A 19 -10.87 5.68 -6.44
CA ILE A 19 -10.72 4.59 -5.47
C ILE A 19 -11.73 4.70 -4.32
N PHE A 20 -11.85 5.91 -3.75
CA PHE A 20 -12.78 6.15 -2.64
C PHE A 20 -14.23 6.17 -3.11
N ALA A 21 -14.52 6.75 -4.29
CA ALA A 21 -15.86 6.76 -4.86
C ALA A 21 -16.39 5.37 -5.23
N GLU A 22 -15.49 4.47 -5.63
CA GLU A 22 -15.79 3.07 -5.95
C GLU A 22 -15.90 2.19 -4.68
N GLY A 23 -15.54 2.73 -3.50
CA GLY A 23 -15.54 2.00 -2.24
C GLY A 23 -14.45 0.93 -2.14
N GLU A 24 -13.41 0.99 -2.98
CA GLU A 24 -12.29 0.04 -2.91
C GLU A 24 -11.49 0.22 -1.62
N LEU A 25 -11.29 1.47 -1.19
CA LEU A 25 -10.62 1.81 0.06
C LEU A 25 -11.47 2.81 0.85
N ASP A 26 -11.40 2.71 2.17
CA ASP A 26 -11.91 3.73 3.08
C ASP A 26 -10.83 4.78 3.34
N GLU A 27 -11.10 6.03 2.96
CA GLU A 27 -10.20 7.17 3.16
C GLU A 27 -9.80 7.33 4.64
N GLY A 28 -10.70 7.06 5.58
CA GLY A 28 -10.42 7.17 7.02
C GLY A 28 -9.43 6.13 7.54
N VAL A 29 -9.25 5.01 6.82
CA VAL A 29 -8.34 3.92 7.18
C VAL A 29 -6.98 4.10 6.52
N VAL A 30 -6.96 4.54 5.26
CA VAL A 30 -5.73 4.57 4.45
C VAL A 30 -5.03 5.92 4.46
N VAL A 31 -5.66 6.97 4.99
CA VAL A 31 -5.10 8.32 5.06
C VAL A 31 -4.87 8.77 6.49
N ALA A 32 -3.61 9.00 6.85
CA ALA A 32 -3.23 9.71 8.07
C ALA A 32 -3.03 11.20 7.77
N LYS A 33 -3.81 12.07 8.42
CA LYS A 33 -3.64 13.53 8.33
C LYS A 33 -2.76 13.99 9.47
N ASN A 34 -1.51 14.33 9.16
CA ASN A 34 -0.58 14.88 10.16
C ASN A 34 -0.42 16.38 9.92
N ALA A 35 -0.50 17.15 11.01
CA ALA A 35 -0.18 18.57 10.99
C ALA A 35 1.35 18.74 10.95
N ASN A 36 1.89 19.14 9.81
CA ASN A 36 3.29 19.54 9.72
C ASN A 36 3.36 21.07 9.84
N THR A 37 3.98 21.57 10.90
CA THR A 37 4.34 22.99 11.03
C THR A 37 5.56 23.26 10.17
N THR A 38 5.36 23.67 8.93
CA THR A 38 6.47 24.12 8.08
C THR A 38 6.80 25.56 8.43
N GLN A 39 8.02 25.85 8.89
CA GLN A 39 8.53 27.21 8.92
C GLN A 39 8.77 27.67 7.48
N HIS A 40 7.77 28.28 6.85
CA HIS A 40 8.05 29.13 5.71
C HIS A 40 8.53 30.48 6.23
N GLY A 41 9.66 30.94 5.72
CA GLY A 41 10.30 32.23 6.03
C GLY A 41 9.49 33.45 5.60
N ALA A 42 8.23 33.55 6.04
CA ALA A 42 7.37 34.69 5.80
C ALA A 42 6.65 35.07 7.10
N MET A 43 7.22 36.08 7.76
CA MET A 43 6.66 36.88 8.86
C MET A 43 6.61 36.22 10.24
N THR A 44 7.30 36.90 11.17
CA THR A 44 7.20 36.73 12.62
C THR A 44 5.71 36.74 13.02
N GLY A 45 5.16 35.56 13.38
CA GLY A 45 3.81 35.44 13.93
C GLY A 45 2.74 34.69 13.10
N LYS A 46 3.06 34.11 11.93
CA LYS A 46 2.10 33.28 11.16
C LYS A 46 2.58 31.85 10.96
N THR A 47 2.25 30.97 11.90
CA THR A 47 2.37 29.52 11.71
C THR A 47 1.25 29.06 10.76
N GLN A 48 1.59 28.69 9.53
CA GLN A 48 0.63 27.98 8.67
C GLN A 48 0.74 26.48 8.96
N THR A 49 -0.25 25.94 9.66
CA THR A 49 -0.42 24.50 9.83
C THR A 49 -0.90 23.95 8.49
N LYS A 50 -0.02 23.28 7.73
CA LYS A 50 -0.44 22.58 6.52
C LYS A 50 -0.68 21.12 6.88
N GLU A 51 -1.92 20.68 6.76
CA GLU A 51 -2.22 19.25 6.87
C GLU A 51 -1.57 18.54 5.69
N VAL A 52 -0.71 17.57 6.00
CA VAL A 52 -0.10 16.69 5.03
C VAL A 52 -0.73 15.31 5.17
N ALA A 53 -1.35 14.86 4.09
CA ALA A 53 -1.90 13.51 3.99
C ALA A 53 -0.78 12.49 3.71
N TYR A 54 -0.69 11.50 4.59
CA TYR A 54 0.13 10.31 4.42
C TYR A 54 -0.78 9.14 4.06
N TYR A 55 -0.35 8.34 3.09
CA TYR A 55 -1.13 7.23 2.57
C TYR A 55 -0.40 5.93 2.89
N ASN A 56 -1.14 4.92 3.34
CA ASN A 56 -0.60 3.61 3.66
C ASN A 56 -0.23 2.79 2.41
N LEU A 57 0.21 1.54 2.62
CA LEU A 57 0.60 0.64 1.54
C LEU A 57 -0.57 0.32 0.59
N ASP A 58 -1.77 0.10 1.11
CA ASP A 58 -2.95 -0.26 0.30
C ASP A 58 -3.25 0.84 -0.72
N ALA A 59 -3.24 2.11 -0.29
CA ALA A 59 -3.41 3.24 -1.18
C ALA A 59 -2.31 3.31 -2.25
N ILE A 60 -1.05 3.00 -1.91
CA ILE A 60 0.06 2.97 -2.87
C ILE A 60 -0.13 1.84 -3.89
N ILE A 61 -0.57 0.66 -3.46
CA ILE A 61 -0.84 -0.49 -4.32
C ILE A 61 -2.00 -0.14 -5.27
N SER A 62 -3.15 0.28 -4.75
CA SER A 62 -4.33 0.63 -5.54
C SER A 62 -4.05 1.70 -6.60
N VAL A 63 -3.29 2.74 -6.24
CA VAL A 63 -2.86 3.77 -7.20
C VAL A 63 -1.83 3.20 -8.18
N GLY A 64 -0.85 2.44 -7.70
CA GLY A 64 0.22 1.85 -8.53
C GLY A 64 -0.31 0.93 -9.62
N TYR A 65 -1.43 0.24 -9.39
CA TYR A 65 -2.09 -0.57 -10.43
C TYR A 65 -2.89 0.25 -11.45
N ARG A 66 -3.39 1.45 -11.08
CA ARG A 66 -4.17 2.32 -11.97
C ARG A 66 -3.34 3.32 -12.77
N VAL A 67 -2.11 3.64 -12.34
CA VAL A 67 -1.25 4.61 -13.03
C VAL A 67 -0.61 4.03 -14.28
N ASN A 68 -0.67 4.78 -15.38
CA ASN A 68 0.02 4.46 -16.64
C ASN A 68 1.39 5.18 -16.70
N SER A 69 2.44 4.53 -16.21
CA SER A 69 3.83 4.99 -16.35
C SER A 69 4.81 3.83 -16.33
N GLN A 70 6.04 4.06 -16.81
CA GLN A 70 7.10 3.04 -16.76
C GLN A 70 7.45 2.64 -15.32
N LYS A 71 7.47 3.59 -14.38
CA LYS A 71 7.71 3.30 -12.95
C LYS A 71 6.57 2.47 -12.35
N ALA A 72 5.32 2.77 -12.69
CA ALA A 72 4.17 1.98 -12.27
C ALA A 72 4.19 0.56 -12.86
N THR A 73 4.62 0.40 -14.12
CA THR A 73 4.82 -0.94 -14.73
C THR A 73 5.88 -1.74 -13.99
N LYS A 74 7.04 -1.16 -13.67
CA LYS A 74 8.08 -1.82 -12.87
C LYS A 74 7.58 -2.17 -11.47
N PHE A 75 6.83 -1.27 -10.83
CA PHE A 75 6.19 -1.52 -9.55
C PHE A 75 5.25 -2.72 -9.61
N ARG A 76 4.38 -2.83 -10.62
CA ARG A 76 3.48 -3.98 -10.81
C ARG A 76 4.24 -5.27 -11.05
N GLN A 77 5.29 -5.26 -11.88
CA GLN A 77 6.15 -6.44 -12.09
C GLN A 77 6.75 -6.93 -10.78
N TRP A 78 7.35 -6.01 -10.01
CA TRP A 78 7.90 -6.32 -8.69
C TRP A 78 6.83 -6.84 -7.72
N ALA A 79 5.68 -6.17 -7.62
CA ALA A 79 4.60 -6.56 -6.72
C ALA A 79 4.06 -7.96 -7.05
N THR A 80 3.86 -8.26 -8.34
CA THR A 80 3.43 -9.59 -8.80
C THR A 80 4.49 -10.66 -8.48
N THR A 81 5.78 -10.37 -8.64
CA THR A 81 6.85 -11.32 -8.26
C THR A 81 6.85 -11.59 -6.76
N VAL A 82 6.77 -10.55 -5.93
CA VAL A 82 6.75 -10.70 -4.46
C VAL A 82 5.55 -11.52 -4.02
N LEU A 83 4.35 -11.19 -4.51
CA LEU A 83 3.14 -11.94 -4.19
C LEU A 83 3.23 -13.40 -4.68
N GLY A 84 3.75 -13.63 -5.88
CA GLY A 84 3.94 -14.98 -6.42
C GLY A 84 4.89 -15.81 -5.55
N ASP A 85 6.03 -15.23 -5.18
CA ASP A 85 7.03 -15.89 -4.32
C ASP A 85 6.46 -16.20 -2.93
N ASP A 86 5.72 -15.26 -2.34
CA ASP A 86 5.12 -15.42 -1.01
C ASP A 86 3.97 -16.43 -1.03
N MET A 87 3.17 -16.49 -2.11
CA MET A 87 2.14 -17.52 -2.29
C MET A 87 2.76 -18.91 -2.43
N ILE A 88 3.83 -19.06 -3.22
CA ILE A 88 4.52 -20.34 -3.39
C ILE A 88 5.15 -20.79 -2.08
N LYS A 89 5.84 -19.89 -1.35
CA LYS A 89 6.42 -20.21 -0.04
C LYS A 89 5.35 -20.54 0.99
N GLY A 90 4.26 -19.77 1.04
CA GLY A 90 3.13 -20.03 1.92
C GLY A 90 2.52 -21.41 1.65
N PHE A 91 2.31 -21.75 0.38
CA PHE A 91 1.82 -23.06 -0.03
C PHE A 91 2.80 -24.19 0.29
N ALA A 92 4.10 -24.01 0.03
CA ALA A 92 5.13 -24.99 0.35
C ALA A 92 5.34 -25.19 1.87
N MET A 93 5.07 -24.16 2.69
CA MET A 93 5.06 -24.30 4.15
C MET A 93 3.80 -25.05 4.64
N ASP A 94 2.66 -24.87 3.97
CA ASP A 94 1.41 -25.54 4.30
C ASP A 94 1.40 -27.02 3.87
N ASP A 95 2.05 -27.38 2.75
CA ASP A 95 2.14 -28.77 2.27
C ASP A 95 2.92 -29.69 3.23
N GLY A 96 3.79 -29.12 4.07
CA GLY A 96 4.61 -29.84 5.03
C GLY A 96 3.92 -30.18 6.35
N THR A 97 2.72 -29.65 6.61
CA THR A 97 2.07 -29.75 7.94
C THR A 97 0.78 -30.58 7.91
N ILE A 98 0.85 -31.79 7.37
CA ILE A 98 -0.03 -32.90 7.81
C ILE A 98 0.83 -34.17 7.98
N LYS A 99 1.65 -34.20 9.02
CA LYS A 99 1.99 -35.44 9.71
C LYS A 99 1.49 -35.33 11.14
N PHE A 100 0.18 -35.59 11.30
CA PHE A 100 -0.32 -36.01 12.60
C PHE A 100 0.33 -37.36 12.90
N ASP A 101 1.35 -37.31 13.75
CA ASP A 101 2.00 -38.47 14.32
C ASP A 101 1.03 -39.12 15.30
N ASN A 102 0.00 -39.79 14.76
CA ASN A 102 -0.94 -40.58 15.53
C ASN A 102 -0.46 -42.04 15.55
N LEU A 103 0.59 -42.29 16.32
CA LEU A 103 1.00 -43.64 16.74
C LEU A 103 0.83 -43.85 18.25
N ALA A 104 -0.14 -43.14 18.87
CA ALA A 104 -0.59 -43.42 20.23
C ALA A 104 -1.83 -44.34 20.28
N THR A 105 -2.12 -45.12 19.23
CA THR A 105 -3.21 -46.11 19.28
C THR A 105 -2.83 -47.37 18.52
N ARG A 106 -2.28 -48.33 19.27
CA ARG A 106 -2.13 -49.78 19.04
C ARG A 106 -1.00 -50.20 20.01
N VAL A 107 -1.18 -51.00 21.03
CA VAL A 107 -2.12 -52.10 21.33
C VAL A 107 -2.02 -52.34 22.86
N ALA A 108 -3.13 -52.75 23.48
CA ALA A 108 -3.24 -53.54 24.73
C ALA A 108 -2.32 -53.22 25.92
#